data_AF-A0A0L8GLU6-F1
#
_entry.id   AF-A0A0L8GLU6-F1
#
_cell.length_a   1.000
_cell.length_b   1.000
_cell.length_c   1.000
_cell.angle_alpha   90.00
_cell.angle_beta   90.00
_cell.angle_gamma   90.00
#
_symmetry.space_group_name_H-M   'P 1'
#
loop_
_entity.id
_entity.type
_entity.pdbx_description
1 polymer ?
#
loop_
_entity_poly.entity_id
_entity_poly.type
_entity_poly.pdbx_seq_one_letter_code
_entity_poly.pdbx_strand_id
1 'polypeptide(L)'
;MNSNSMFEDTIDIHEVYICNNSLVSDIFDKCTAEEMKIRVILSPKNADCSVVNEEILSRLPTETKTYLSTDSVTSDNEEEAQNYPIEFINFLTLSGMPPHRLNLKLEALIMLLRNLSITQGIRNGTLGTISAPRDSIEASTISGSHSLTRVMIPRIKLTPSDTNIPFVLHRTQFPVRLSYFMTINKAQGQTFDRVGIHMLLLWPALRRFSRAV
;
A
#
# COMPACT_ATOMS: atom_id res chain seq x y z
N MET A 1 1.53 -17.51 47.86
CA MET A 1 2.36 -17.70 46.65
C MET A 1 1.63 -17.00 45.52
N ASN A 2 2.22 -15.92 45.00
CA ASN A 2 1.60 -15.03 44.02
C ASN A 2 1.38 -15.74 42.68
N SER A 3 0.12 -15.95 42.32
CA SER A 3 -0.31 -16.29 40.97
C SER A 3 -0.94 -15.03 40.35
N ASN A 4 -0.13 -14.15 39.75
CA ASN A 4 -0.60 -13.08 38.86
C ASN A 4 0.59 -12.39 38.17
N SER A 5 1.31 -13.10 37.31
CA SER A 5 2.36 -12.50 36.47
C SER A 5 2.25 -12.97 35.02
N MET A 6 1.13 -12.66 34.36
CA MET A 6 1.00 -12.99 32.93
C MET A 6 0.29 -11.96 32.05
N PHE A 7 0.07 -10.72 32.50
CA PHE A 7 -0.57 -9.67 31.68
C PHE A 7 -0.07 -8.26 32.01
N GLU A 8 1.25 -8.02 31.99
CA GLU A 8 1.80 -6.68 32.22
C GLU A 8 1.81 -5.79 30.95
N ASP A 9 1.58 -6.38 29.77
CA ASP A 9 1.63 -5.71 28.46
C ASP A 9 0.29 -5.75 27.69
N THR A 10 -0.84 -5.55 28.36
CA THR A 10 -2.16 -5.48 27.70
C THR A 10 -2.75 -4.07 27.77
N ILE A 11 -3.24 -3.56 26.64
CA ILE A 11 -3.96 -2.29 26.55
C ILE A 11 -5.43 -2.59 26.29
N ASP A 12 -6.30 -2.11 27.17
CA ASP A 12 -7.75 -2.17 26.96
C ASP A 12 -8.19 -1.06 26.00
N ILE A 13 -8.81 -1.45 24.88
CA ILE A 13 -9.35 -0.52 23.89
C ILE A 13 -10.83 -0.29 24.20
N HIS A 14 -11.21 0.96 24.47
CA HIS A 14 -12.60 1.32 24.70
C HIS A 14 -13.48 0.99 23.48
N GLU A 15 -14.69 0.46 23.71
CA GLU A 15 -15.56 -0.08 22.65
C GLU A 15 -15.86 0.91 21.52
N VAL A 16 -15.91 2.20 21.82
CA VAL A 16 -16.11 3.28 20.83
C VAL A 16 -15.00 3.34 19.77
N TYR A 17 -13.80 2.82 20.06
CA TYR A 17 -12.69 2.74 19.11
C TYR A 17 -12.64 1.39 18.36
N ILE A 18 -13.55 0.47 18.65
CA ILE A 18 -13.63 -0.83 18.00
C ILE A 18 -14.58 -0.74 16.81
N CYS A 19 -14.03 -0.95 15.61
CA CYS A 19 -14.82 -1.10 14.40
C CYS A 19 -15.48 -2.49 14.40
N ASN A 20 -16.81 -2.52 14.47
CA ASN A 20 -17.59 -3.77 14.43
C ASN A 20 -17.99 -4.17 12.99
N ASN A 21 -17.74 -3.30 12.00
CA ASN A 21 -18.14 -3.47 10.61
C ASN A 21 -16.90 -3.40 9.69
N SER A 22 -17.08 -2.90 8.46
CA SER A 22 -15.97 -2.67 7.54
C SER A 22 -15.15 -1.46 7.99
N LEU A 23 -13.89 -1.71 8.35
CA LEU A 23 -12.92 -0.65 8.66
C LEU A 23 -12.74 0.31 7.47
N VAL A 24 -12.88 -0.22 6.25
CA VAL A 24 -12.79 0.59 5.04
C VAL A 24 -13.93 1.60 4.99
N SER A 25 -15.16 1.14 5.27
CA SER A 25 -16.33 2.02 5.35
C SER A 25 -16.20 3.06 6.47
N ASP A 26 -15.78 2.65 7.67
CA ASP A 26 -15.67 3.57 8.80
C ASP A 26 -14.67 4.70 8.54
N ILE A 27 -13.57 4.41 7.84
CA ILE A 27 -12.53 5.39 7.54
C ILE A 27 -12.83 6.21 6.29
N PHE A 28 -13.37 5.58 5.22
CA PHE A 28 -13.43 6.17 3.88
C PHE A 28 -14.84 6.39 3.30
N ASP A 29 -15.92 5.99 3.97
CA ASP A 29 -17.26 6.31 3.47
C ASP A 29 -17.61 7.80 3.68
N LYS A 30 -18.33 8.35 2.70
CA LYS A 30 -18.72 9.77 2.64
C LYS A 30 -17.53 10.74 2.71
N CYS A 31 -16.36 10.31 2.26
CA CYS A 31 -15.17 11.15 2.17
C CYS A 31 -15.07 11.87 0.83
N THR A 32 -14.69 13.14 0.88
CA THR A 32 -14.13 13.85 -0.27
C THR A 32 -12.71 13.35 -0.59
N ALA A 33 -12.25 13.60 -1.82
CA ALA A 33 -10.88 13.25 -2.21
C ALA A 33 -9.82 13.92 -1.32
N GLU A 34 -10.06 15.17 -0.88
CA GLU A 34 -9.17 15.87 0.06
C GLU A 34 -9.08 15.17 1.41
N GLU A 35 -10.22 14.76 1.97
CA GLU A 35 -10.22 14.03 3.23
C GLU A 35 -9.52 12.68 3.09
N MET A 36 -9.66 11.99 1.96
CA MET A 36 -8.98 10.70 1.76
C MET A 36 -7.45 10.81 1.80
N LYS A 37 -6.87 11.99 1.56
CA LYS A 37 -5.40 12.21 1.58
C LYS A 37 -4.80 12.16 2.99
N ILE A 38 -5.62 12.46 4.00
CA ILE A 38 -5.22 12.52 5.42
C ILE A 38 -5.77 11.35 6.23
N ARG A 39 -6.30 10.32 5.56
CA ARG A 39 -6.84 9.10 6.19
C ARG A 39 -6.09 7.87 5.71
N VAL A 40 -5.86 6.93 6.61
CA VAL A 40 -5.11 5.71 6.31
C VAL A 40 -5.65 4.53 7.12
N ILE A 41 -5.48 3.34 6.58
CA ILE A 41 -5.58 2.10 7.36
C ILE A 41 -4.19 1.45 7.43
N LEU A 42 -3.79 1.08 8.65
CA LEU A 42 -2.48 0.50 8.93
C LEU A 42 -2.59 -0.96 9.33
N SER A 43 -1.66 -1.77 8.87
CA SER A 43 -1.53 -3.19 9.25
C SER A 43 -0.11 -3.51 9.74
N PRO A 44 0.09 -4.47 10.65
CA PRO A 44 1.43 -4.94 11.00
C PRO A 44 2.10 -5.71 9.86
N LYS A 45 1.34 -6.34 8.95
CA LYS A 45 1.87 -7.16 7.83
C LYS A 45 1.40 -6.63 6.47
N ASN A 46 2.22 -6.83 5.44
CA ASN A 46 1.91 -6.42 4.06
C ASN A 46 0.82 -7.27 3.37
N ALA A 47 0.33 -8.34 4.03
CA ALA A 47 -0.74 -9.16 3.48
C ALA A 47 -1.99 -8.31 3.26
N ASP A 48 -2.64 -8.49 2.11
CA ASP A 48 -3.94 -7.93 1.73
C ASP A 48 -4.01 -6.44 1.39
N CYS A 49 -2.89 -5.71 1.33
CA CYS A 49 -2.92 -4.27 1.04
C CYS A 49 -3.53 -3.93 -0.33
N SER A 50 -3.26 -4.72 -1.36
CA SER A 50 -3.63 -4.35 -2.74
C SER A 50 -5.15 -4.35 -2.97
N VAL A 51 -5.86 -5.37 -2.49
CA VAL A 51 -7.32 -5.49 -2.68
C VAL A 51 -8.05 -4.38 -1.94
N VAL A 52 -7.66 -4.11 -0.69
CA VAL A 52 -8.27 -3.03 0.11
C VAL A 52 -7.98 -1.66 -0.51
N ASN A 53 -6.77 -1.42 -1.02
CA ASN A 53 -6.45 -0.19 -1.72
C ASN A 53 -7.32 0.02 -2.98
N GLU A 54 -7.58 -1.03 -3.75
CA GLU A 54 -8.46 -0.97 -4.94
C GLU A 54 -9.93 -0.71 -4.54
N GLU A 55 -10.41 -1.33 -3.46
CA GLU A 55 -11.74 -1.04 -2.90
C GLU A 55 -11.86 0.44 -2.50
N ILE A 56 -10.85 0.99 -1.84
CA ILE A 56 -10.82 2.41 -1.44
C ILE A 56 -10.75 3.32 -2.68
N LEU A 57 -9.91 2.99 -3.67
CA LEU A 57 -9.82 3.72 -4.93
C LEU A 57 -11.18 3.79 -5.63
N SER A 58 -11.97 2.71 -5.59
CA SER A 58 -13.29 2.67 -6.24
C SER A 58 -14.27 3.73 -5.72
N ARG A 59 -14.09 4.19 -4.46
CA ARG A 59 -14.91 5.23 -3.83
C ARG A 59 -14.66 6.64 -4.41
N LEU A 60 -13.54 6.87 -5.08
CA LEU A 60 -13.32 8.14 -5.80
C LEU A 60 -14.29 8.23 -7.00
N PRO A 61 -14.97 9.37 -7.21
CA PRO A 61 -15.98 9.52 -8.26
C PRO A 61 -15.37 9.63 -9.68
N THR A 62 -14.05 9.75 -9.79
CA THR A 62 -13.33 9.96 -11.03
C THR A 62 -13.13 8.65 -11.81
N GLU A 63 -12.87 8.76 -13.11
CA GLU A 63 -12.70 7.60 -14.00
C GLU A 63 -11.38 6.85 -13.71
N THR A 64 -11.44 5.52 -13.76
CA THR A 64 -10.27 4.66 -13.62
C THR A 64 -9.50 4.56 -14.92
N LYS A 65 -8.21 4.91 -14.89
CA LYS A 65 -7.25 4.52 -15.93
C LYS A 65 -6.44 3.32 -15.47
N THR A 66 -6.43 2.27 -16.30
CA THR A 66 -5.65 1.05 -16.06
C THR A 66 -4.32 1.11 -16.81
N TYR A 67 -3.23 0.78 -16.12
CA TYR A 67 -1.89 0.68 -16.69
C TYR A 67 -1.36 -0.74 -16.54
N LEU A 68 -1.16 -1.44 -17.66
CA LEU A 68 -0.52 -2.75 -17.67
C LEU A 68 1.00 -2.59 -17.74
N SER A 69 1.72 -3.41 -16.99
CA SER A 69 3.18 -3.49 -17.06
C SER A 69 3.65 -4.36 -18.20
N THR A 70 4.93 -4.24 -18.53
CA THR A 70 5.64 -5.21 -19.37
C THR A 70 6.58 -5.99 -18.48
N ASP A 71 6.37 -7.30 -18.39
CA ASP A 71 7.13 -8.18 -17.50
C ASP A 71 8.03 -9.11 -18.30
N SER A 72 9.22 -9.40 -17.77
CA SER A 72 10.11 -10.43 -18.27
C SER A 72 10.88 -11.09 -17.12
N VAL A 73 11.43 -12.27 -17.38
CA VAL A 73 12.13 -13.08 -16.39
C VAL A 73 13.53 -13.40 -16.89
N THR A 74 14.50 -13.37 -15.99
CA THR A 74 15.85 -13.92 -16.22
C THR A 74 16.17 -14.91 -15.12
N SER A 75 16.69 -16.09 -15.47
CA SER A 75 17.16 -17.12 -14.53
C SER A 75 18.53 -17.61 -15.00
N ASP A 76 19.29 -18.25 -14.09
CA ASP A 76 20.58 -18.88 -14.42
C ASP A 76 20.41 -20.03 -15.43
N ASN A 77 19.20 -20.60 -15.51
CA ASN A 77 18.80 -21.54 -16.54
C ASN A 77 17.75 -20.91 -17.47
N GLU A 78 18.17 -20.55 -18.70
CA GLU A 78 17.28 -19.90 -19.68
C GLU A 78 16.09 -20.77 -20.10
N GLU A 79 16.24 -22.10 -20.12
CA GLU A 79 15.13 -23.02 -20.41
C GLU A 79 14.10 -22.99 -19.27
N GLU A 80 14.54 -22.85 -18.02
CA GLU A 80 13.66 -22.75 -16.87
C GLU A 80 12.88 -21.42 -16.87
N ALA A 81 13.51 -20.32 -17.29
CA ALA A 81 12.84 -19.03 -17.40
C ALA A 81 11.65 -19.05 -18.37
N GLN A 82 11.73 -19.86 -19.44
CA GLN A 82 10.65 -20.02 -20.42
C GLN A 82 9.49 -20.90 -19.91
N ASN A 83 9.71 -21.69 -18.86
CA ASN A 83 8.68 -22.56 -18.30
C ASN A 83 7.68 -21.84 -17.40
N TYR A 84 7.94 -20.58 -17.03
CA TYR A 84 7.01 -19.79 -16.21
C TYR A 84 5.89 -19.18 -17.07
N PRO A 85 4.60 -19.51 -16.82
CA PRO A 85 3.49 -18.89 -17.53
C PRO A 85 3.45 -17.38 -17.29
N ILE A 86 3.12 -16.60 -18.34
CA ILE A 86 3.10 -15.13 -18.23
C ILE A 86 2.05 -14.65 -17.22
N GLU A 87 0.94 -15.38 -17.08
CA GLU A 87 -0.12 -15.10 -16.10
C GLU A 87 0.38 -15.23 -14.67
N PHE A 88 1.21 -16.24 -14.40
CA PHE A 88 1.87 -16.40 -13.10
C PHE A 88 2.81 -15.22 -12.84
N ILE A 89 3.61 -14.83 -13.84
CA ILE A 89 4.52 -13.69 -13.73
C ILE A 89 3.78 -12.37 -13.48
N ASN A 90 2.69 -12.13 -14.21
CA ASN A 90 1.87 -10.93 -14.04
C ASN A 90 1.14 -10.90 -12.69
N PHE A 91 0.83 -12.06 -12.11
CA PHE A 91 0.23 -12.15 -10.77
C PHE A 91 1.21 -11.74 -9.66
N LEU A 92 2.51 -11.98 -9.83
CA LEU A 92 3.51 -11.67 -8.80
C LEU A 92 3.61 -10.16 -8.55
N THR A 93 3.43 -9.78 -7.28
CA THR A 93 3.72 -8.42 -6.78
C THR A 93 4.73 -8.53 -5.63
N LEU A 94 6.01 -8.64 -6.00
CA LEU A 94 7.10 -8.83 -5.06
C LEU A 94 7.43 -7.54 -4.29
N SER A 95 8.19 -7.67 -3.20
CA SER A 95 8.56 -6.52 -2.37
C SER A 95 9.26 -5.43 -3.17
N GLY A 96 8.79 -4.19 -3.03
CA GLY A 96 9.34 -3.03 -3.73
C GLY A 96 8.94 -2.94 -5.21
N MET A 97 8.02 -3.77 -5.70
CA MET A 97 7.50 -3.74 -7.07
C MET A 97 6.08 -3.16 -7.12
N PRO A 98 5.74 -2.39 -8.17
CA PRO A 98 4.36 -2.03 -8.47
C PRO A 98 3.59 -3.26 -8.98
N PRO A 99 2.25 -3.29 -8.87
CA PRO A 99 1.44 -4.35 -9.43
C PRO A 99 1.51 -4.35 -10.97
N HIS A 100 1.29 -5.51 -11.59
CA HIS A 100 1.20 -5.61 -13.06
C HIS A 100 0.07 -4.72 -13.60
N ARG A 101 -1.12 -4.89 -13.04
CA ARG A 101 -2.28 -4.04 -13.30
C ARG A 101 -2.33 -2.93 -12.26
N LEU A 102 -2.01 -1.72 -12.68
CA LEU A 102 -2.06 -0.52 -11.83
C LEU A 102 -3.26 0.33 -12.23
N ASN A 103 -4.28 0.39 -11.38
CA ASN A 103 -5.41 1.28 -11.56
C ASN A 103 -5.14 2.61 -10.85
N LEU A 104 -5.39 3.71 -11.55
CA LEU A 104 -5.27 5.06 -10.99
C LEU A 104 -6.49 5.88 -11.37
N LYS A 105 -6.83 6.81 -10.48
CA LYS A 105 -7.86 7.82 -10.70
C LYS A 105 -7.28 9.20 -10.41
N LEU A 106 -7.91 10.25 -10.95
CA LEU A 106 -7.59 11.62 -10.55
C LEU A 106 -7.75 11.75 -9.02
N GLU A 107 -6.79 12.41 -8.38
CA GLU A 107 -6.62 12.58 -6.93
C GLU A 107 -6.31 11.32 -6.12
N ALA A 108 -6.05 10.18 -6.77
CA ALA A 108 -5.68 8.95 -6.07
C ALA A 108 -4.39 9.13 -5.23
N LEU A 109 -4.43 8.66 -3.98
CA LEU A 109 -3.29 8.68 -3.07
C LEU A 109 -2.30 7.56 -3.44
N ILE A 110 -1.09 7.97 -3.78
CA ILE A 110 -0.01 7.07 -4.18
C ILE A 110 1.22 7.26 -3.31
N MET A 111 2.04 6.22 -3.25
CA MET A 111 3.37 6.24 -2.65
C MET A 111 4.42 5.89 -3.72
N LEU A 112 5.49 6.68 -3.79
CA LEU A 112 6.63 6.39 -4.66
C LEU A 112 7.42 5.18 -4.16
N LEU A 113 7.86 4.34 -5.09
CA LEU A 113 8.64 3.12 -4.83
C LEU A 113 10.14 3.29 -5.13
N ARG A 114 10.52 4.38 -5.79
CA ARG A 114 11.91 4.69 -6.16
C ARG A 114 12.19 6.18 -5.98
N ASN A 115 13.47 6.51 -5.78
CA ASN A 115 13.92 7.89 -5.78
C ASN A 115 13.89 8.42 -7.21
N LEU A 116 13.21 9.56 -7.42
CA LEU A 116 13.21 10.25 -8.71
C LEU A 116 14.10 11.50 -8.67
N SER A 117 14.08 12.22 -7.54
CA SER A 117 14.92 13.40 -7.34
C SER A 117 15.18 13.62 -5.85
N ILE A 118 16.39 13.29 -5.41
CA ILE A 118 16.79 13.42 -4.00
C ILE A 118 16.85 14.89 -3.59
N THR A 119 17.26 15.77 -4.50
CA THR A 119 17.41 17.22 -4.29
C THR A 119 16.07 17.93 -4.13
N GLN A 120 15.02 17.44 -4.82
CA GLN A 120 13.65 17.95 -4.70
C GLN A 120 12.81 17.17 -3.66
N GLY A 121 13.43 16.29 -2.88
CA GLY A 121 12.73 15.50 -1.85
C GLY A 121 11.77 14.43 -2.40
N ILE A 122 11.84 14.10 -3.69
CA ILE A 122 11.02 13.10 -4.37
C ILE A 122 11.70 11.74 -4.22
N ARG A 123 11.46 11.11 -3.07
CA ARG A 123 12.15 9.90 -2.61
C ARG A 123 11.18 8.72 -2.50
N ASN A 124 11.73 7.52 -2.36
CA ASN A 124 10.97 6.34 -2.01
C ASN A 124 10.20 6.56 -0.70
N GLY A 125 8.91 6.22 -0.69
CA GLY A 125 8.01 6.44 0.44
C GLY A 125 7.29 7.79 0.44
N THR A 126 7.66 8.75 -0.42
CA THR A 126 6.94 10.03 -0.52
C THR A 126 5.50 9.79 -0.99
N LEU A 127 4.53 10.36 -0.27
CA LEU A 127 3.12 10.37 -0.65
C LEU A 127 2.83 11.47 -1.68
N GLY A 128 1.97 11.14 -2.63
CA GLY A 128 1.52 12.04 -3.67
C GLY A 128 0.06 11.78 -4.07
N THR A 129 -0.53 12.72 -4.77
CA THR A 129 -1.84 12.57 -5.42
C THR A 129 -1.70 12.65 -6.93
N ILE A 130 -2.49 11.86 -7.66
CA ILE A 130 -2.51 11.91 -9.13
C ILE A 130 -3.17 13.20 -9.59
N SER A 131 -2.45 14.02 -10.35
CA SER A 131 -2.95 15.24 -10.99
C SER A 131 -3.44 14.97 -12.41
N ALA A 132 -2.81 14.04 -13.13
CA ALA A 132 -3.18 13.69 -14.51
C ALA A 132 -2.83 12.23 -14.84
N PRO A 133 -3.82 11.33 -14.95
CA PRO A 133 -3.60 9.96 -15.42
C PRO A 133 -3.59 9.92 -16.96
N ARG A 134 -2.47 10.29 -17.58
CA ARG A 134 -2.25 10.22 -19.05
C ARG A 134 -1.23 9.13 -19.38
N ASP A 135 -0.48 9.22 -20.47
CA ASP A 135 0.51 8.21 -20.85
C ASP A 135 1.79 8.29 -20.00
N SER A 136 2.08 9.49 -19.48
CA SER A 136 2.86 9.71 -18.27
C SER A 136 1.91 10.14 -17.14
N ILE A 137 2.18 9.73 -15.91
CA ILE A 137 1.40 10.23 -14.77
C ILE A 137 2.06 11.47 -14.19
N GLU A 138 1.25 12.49 -13.91
CA GLU A 138 1.66 13.65 -13.12
C GLU A 138 1.12 13.47 -11.69
N ALA A 139 1.97 13.71 -10.70
CA ALA A 139 1.59 13.65 -9.30
C ALA A 139 2.04 14.89 -8.53
N SER A 140 1.27 15.28 -7.52
CA SER A 140 1.61 16.36 -6.58
C SER A 140 1.96 15.77 -5.22
N THR A 141 3.12 16.12 -4.67
CA THR A 141 3.56 15.66 -3.34
C THR A 141 2.70 16.25 -2.22
N ILE A 142 2.35 15.44 -1.21
CA ILE A 142 1.44 15.86 -0.12
C ILE A 142 2.22 16.33 1.12
N SER A 143 3.42 15.81 1.35
CA SER A 143 4.20 16.09 2.56
C SER A 143 5.68 16.31 2.27
N GLY A 144 6.34 17.10 3.12
CA GLY A 144 7.77 17.45 3.06
C GLY A 144 8.01 18.90 2.68
N SER A 145 9.29 19.31 2.68
CA SER A 145 9.76 20.67 2.34
C SER A 145 9.44 21.13 0.91
N HIS A 146 8.85 20.25 0.09
CA HIS A 146 8.50 20.47 -1.31
C HIS A 146 7.03 20.08 -1.58
N SER A 147 6.14 20.23 -0.60
CA SER A 147 4.71 20.00 -0.80
C SER A 147 4.19 20.78 -2.02
N LEU A 148 3.23 20.19 -2.74
CA LEU A 148 2.64 20.75 -3.96
C LEU A 148 3.57 20.81 -5.19
N THR A 149 4.76 20.21 -5.13
CA THR A 149 5.60 20.08 -6.33
C THR A 149 4.96 19.07 -7.27
N ARG A 150 4.65 19.51 -8.49
CA ARG A 150 4.20 18.63 -9.58
C ARG A 150 5.38 17.89 -10.18
N VAL A 151 5.24 16.57 -10.27
CA VAL A 151 6.28 15.67 -10.72
C VAL A 151 5.73 14.78 -11.83
N MET A 152 6.44 14.73 -12.95
CA MET A 152 6.21 13.69 -13.96
C MET A 152 6.88 12.40 -13.52
N ILE A 153 6.10 11.33 -13.46
CA ILE A 153 6.59 10.00 -13.09
C ILE A 153 6.62 9.15 -14.36
N PRO A 154 7.80 8.76 -14.86
CA PRO A 154 7.92 7.89 -16.01
C PRO A 154 7.73 6.41 -15.62
N ARG A 155 7.45 5.57 -16.62
CA ARG A 155 7.62 4.12 -16.47
C ARG A 155 9.11 3.80 -16.43
N ILE A 156 9.52 2.96 -15.48
CA ILE A 156 10.90 2.51 -15.35
C ILE A 156 10.96 1.00 -15.21
N LYS A 157 12.07 0.39 -15.62
CA LYS A 157 12.34 -1.03 -15.39
C LYS A 157 12.72 -1.25 -13.93
N LEU A 158 12.03 -2.15 -13.25
CA LEU A 158 12.14 -2.44 -11.83
C LEU A 158 12.48 -3.90 -11.61
N THR A 159 13.28 -4.15 -10.58
CA THR A 159 13.54 -5.48 -10.03
C THR A 159 13.10 -5.54 -8.56
N PRO A 160 12.69 -6.71 -8.06
CA PRO A 160 12.31 -6.91 -6.67
C PRO A 160 13.45 -6.53 -5.71
N SER A 161 13.08 -6.05 -4.53
CA SER A 161 14.05 -5.79 -3.45
C SER A 161 14.40 -7.05 -2.64
N ASP A 162 13.56 -8.07 -2.72
CA ASP A 162 13.75 -9.37 -2.06
C ASP A 162 13.91 -10.45 -3.14
N THR A 163 14.93 -11.30 -2.99
CA THR A 163 15.39 -12.28 -3.99
C THR A 163 15.14 -13.73 -3.56
N ASN A 164 14.12 -13.98 -2.73
CA ASN A 164 13.74 -15.34 -2.31
C ASN A 164 13.01 -16.17 -3.38
N ILE A 165 13.32 -15.97 -4.67
CA ILE A 165 12.73 -16.70 -5.81
C ILE A 165 13.82 -17.13 -6.80
N PRO A 166 13.64 -18.24 -7.54
CA PRO A 166 14.68 -18.83 -8.42
C PRO A 166 14.92 -18.05 -9.72
N PHE A 167 14.37 -16.84 -9.85
CA PHE A 167 14.51 -16.00 -11.03
C PHE A 167 14.43 -14.52 -10.66
N VAL A 168 14.90 -13.66 -11.55
CA VAL A 168 14.77 -12.21 -11.43
C VAL A 168 13.61 -11.74 -12.31
N LEU A 169 12.57 -11.21 -11.66
CA LEU A 169 11.48 -10.51 -12.33
C LEU A 169 11.94 -9.11 -12.75
N HIS A 170 11.76 -8.77 -14.02
CA HIS A 170 11.90 -7.42 -14.54
C HIS A 170 10.51 -6.88 -14.89
N ARG A 171 10.10 -5.77 -14.29
CA ARG A 171 8.81 -5.11 -14.56
C ARG A 171 9.01 -3.68 -15.01
N THR A 172 8.58 -3.35 -16.22
CA THR A 172 8.50 -1.96 -16.69
C THR A 172 7.13 -1.39 -16.36
N GLN A 173 7.08 -0.48 -15.38
CA GLN A 173 5.85 0.13 -14.87
C GLN A 173 6.16 1.46 -14.18
N PHE A 174 5.13 2.27 -13.88
CA PHE A 174 5.29 3.42 -12.99
C PHE A 174 5.74 2.96 -11.58
N PRO A 175 6.75 3.58 -10.98
CA PRO A 175 7.26 3.22 -9.65
C PRO A 175 6.36 3.79 -8.55
N VAL A 176 5.07 3.46 -8.58
CA VAL A 176 4.07 3.90 -7.61
C VAL A 176 3.17 2.75 -7.20
N ARG A 177 2.56 2.89 -6.02
CA ARG A 177 1.44 2.05 -5.57
C ARG A 177 0.39 2.91 -4.87
N LEU A 178 -0.84 2.43 -4.82
CA LEU A 178 -1.88 3.01 -3.99
C LEU A 178 -1.47 2.96 -2.50
N SER A 179 -1.92 3.95 -1.74
CA SER A 179 -1.38 4.18 -0.40
C SER A 179 -2.44 4.58 0.65
N TYR A 180 -3.67 4.07 0.52
CA TYR A 180 -4.72 4.21 1.54
C TYR A 180 -4.62 3.16 2.64
N PHE A 181 -4.12 1.97 2.30
CA PHE A 181 -3.85 0.87 3.21
C PHE A 181 -2.36 0.48 3.12
N MET A 182 -1.63 0.56 4.22
CA MET A 182 -0.20 0.28 4.24
C MET A 182 0.26 -0.33 5.56
N THR A 183 1.50 -0.81 5.62
CA THR A 183 2.05 -1.28 6.89
C THR A 183 2.43 -0.14 7.82
N ILE A 184 2.35 -0.36 9.13
CA ILE A 184 2.81 0.59 10.16
C ILE A 184 4.24 1.10 9.87
N ASN A 185 5.16 0.18 9.53
CA ASN A 185 6.54 0.53 9.18
C ASN A 185 6.67 1.49 7.99
N LYS A 186 5.69 1.51 7.08
CA LYS A 186 5.69 2.40 5.90
C LYS A 186 5.05 3.76 6.18
N ALA A 187 4.20 3.83 7.21
CA ALA A 187 3.59 5.06 7.69
C ALA A 187 4.49 5.82 8.69
N GLN A 188 5.60 5.24 9.14
CA GLN A 188 6.49 5.88 10.10
C GLN A 188 7.01 7.23 9.56
N GLY A 189 6.86 8.28 10.37
CA GLY A 189 7.25 9.65 10.00
C GLY A 189 6.23 10.38 9.12
N GLN A 190 5.05 9.80 8.88
CA GLN A 190 3.92 10.44 8.22
C GLN A 190 2.86 10.85 9.25
N THR A 191 2.09 11.89 8.92
CA THR A 191 1.01 12.41 9.76
C THR A 191 -0.32 12.16 9.08
N PHE A 192 -1.30 11.65 9.83
CA PHE A 192 -2.66 11.38 9.37
C PHE A 192 -3.65 11.84 10.43
N ASP A 193 -4.79 12.37 9.99
CA ASP A 193 -5.84 12.88 10.88
C ASP A 193 -6.78 11.77 11.35
N ARG A 194 -6.97 10.73 10.52
CA ARG A 194 -7.77 9.55 10.88
C ARG A 194 -7.06 8.27 10.47
N VAL A 195 -6.85 7.39 11.45
CA VAL A 195 -6.13 6.13 11.27
C VAL A 195 -7.02 4.97 11.68
N GLY A 196 -7.25 4.03 10.77
CA GLY A 196 -7.76 2.70 11.09
C GLY A 196 -6.61 1.74 11.36
N ILE A 197 -6.70 0.90 12.38
CA ILE A 197 -5.70 -0.14 12.64
C ILE A 197 -6.31 -1.50 12.35
N HIS A 198 -5.74 -2.21 11.38
CA HIS A 198 -6.15 -3.54 10.97
C HIS A 198 -5.23 -4.60 11.60
N MET A 199 -5.77 -5.34 12.56
CA MET A 199 -5.05 -6.40 13.27
C MET A 199 -5.58 -7.79 12.85
N LEU A 200 -5.00 -8.39 11.80
CA LEU A 200 -5.43 -9.72 11.33
C LEU A 200 -4.85 -10.91 12.13
N LEU A 201 -4.17 -10.69 13.26
CA LEU A 201 -3.69 -11.76 14.13
C LEU A 201 -3.92 -11.39 15.59
N LEU A 202 -4.90 -12.06 16.23
CA LEU A 202 -5.09 -12.34 17.68
C LEU A 202 -6.53 -12.21 18.21
N TRP A 203 -7.55 -11.95 17.39
CA TRP A 203 -8.91 -11.85 17.93
C TRP A 203 -9.49 -13.16 18.53
N PRO A 204 -9.16 -14.39 18.05
CA PRO A 204 -9.66 -15.62 18.68
C PRO A 204 -9.05 -15.89 20.07
N ALA A 205 -7.87 -15.34 20.38
CA ALA A 205 -7.19 -15.57 21.65
C ALA A 205 -7.77 -14.69 22.80
N LEU A 206 -8.24 -13.48 22.48
CA LEU A 206 -8.80 -12.55 23.47
C LEU A 206 -10.29 -12.80 23.79
N ARG A 207 -11.02 -13.55 22.95
CA ARG A 207 -12.42 -13.95 23.25
C ARG A 207 -12.56 -15.09 24.27
N ARG A 208 -11.47 -15.72 24.73
CA ARG A 208 -11.54 -16.82 25.70
C ARG A 208 -11.53 -16.40 27.17
N PHE A 209 -11.49 -15.10 27.50
CA PHE A 209 -11.44 -14.65 28.90
C PHE A 209 -12.53 -13.66 29.35
N SER A 210 -13.57 -13.37 28.55
CA SER A 210 -14.74 -12.61 29.06
C SER A 210 -16.00 -13.45 29.32
N ARG A 211 -15.88 -14.78 29.32
CA ARG A 211 -16.90 -15.69 29.87
C ARG A 211 -16.25 -16.85 30.63
N ALA A 212 -15.75 -16.54 31.82
CA ALA A 212 -15.61 -17.51 32.90
C ALA A 212 -15.78 -16.77 34.23
N VAL A 213 -16.98 -16.96 34.80
CA VAL A 213 -17.52 -16.52 36.10
C VAL A 213 -17.91 -15.05 36.21
#